data_AF-A0A350J463-F1
#
_entry.id   AF-A0A350J463-F1
#
_cell.length_a   1.000
_cell.length_b   1.000
_cell.length_c   1.000
_cell.angle_alpha   90.00
_cell.angle_beta   90.00
_cell.angle_gamma   90.00
#
_symmetry.space_group_name_H-M   'P 1'
#
loop_
_entity.id
_entity.type
_entity.pdbx_description
1 polymer ?
#
loop_
_entity_poly.entity_id
_entity_poly.type
_entity_poly.pdbx_seq_one_letter_code
_entity_poly.pdbx_strand_id
1 'polypeptide(L)'
;MLEYNPSNSIDADEWLEVDELMRSELVRKFHRGLDEPLSEDSLPGHALIHVIVENQIATNIELVPETIAKLVRQGLDRHEAVHAIGALISAQMFNLAQGNIEKFCTVKYKRQLKKLTAKRWLKGKRS
;
A
#
# COMPACT_ATOMS: atom_id res chain seq x y z
N MET A 1 -21.89 -0.31 -7.70
CA MET A 1 -20.97 -1.09 -6.85
C MET A 1 -19.60 -0.48 -7.04
N LEU A 2 -18.88 -0.14 -5.96
CA LEU A 2 -17.56 0.48 -6.05
C LEU A 2 -16.61 -0.42 -6.83
N GLU A 3 -15.84 0.15 -7.75
CA GLU A 3 -14.80 -0.55 -8.51
C GLU A 3 -13.43 -0.06 -8.05
N TYR A 4 -12.56 -0.98 -7.64
CA TYR A 4 -11.22 -0.63 -7.18
C TYR A 4 -10.26 -0.52 -8.36
N ASN A 5 -9.69 0.67 -8.54
CA ASN A 5 -8.54 0.89 -9.41
C ASN A 5 -7.49 1.72 -8.65
N PRO A 6 -6.37 1.13 -8.23
CA PRO A 6 -5.35 1.81 -7.43
C PRO A 6 -4.63 2.95 -8.15
N SER A 7 -4.75 3.02 -9.48
CA SER A 7 -4.21 4.12 -10.28
C SER A 7 -5.01 5.42 -10.12
N ASN A 8 -6.27 5.31 -9.70
CA ASN A 8 -7.17 6.43 -9.45
C ASN A 8 -7.30 6.68 -7.95
N SER A 9 -7.57 7.92 -7.55
CA SER A 9 -8.00 8.19 -6.19
C SER A 9 -9.41 7.63 -5.96
N ILE A 10 -9.61 7.02 -4.80
CA ILE A 10 -10.93 6.61 -4.32
C ILE A 10 -11.38 7.66 -3.31
N ASP A 11 -12.66 7.99 -3.32
CA ASP A 11 -13.23 8.88 -2.31
C ASP A 11 -13.09 8.24 -0.92
N ALA A 12 -12.72 9.06 0.07
CA ALA A 12 -12.41 8.55 1.41
C ALA A 12 -13.66 8.05 2.13
N ASP A 13 -14.79 8.73 1.98
CA ASP A 13 -16.05 8.36 2.63
C ASP A 13 -16.62 7.11 1.95
N GLU A 14 -16.63 7.08 0.61
CA GLU A 14 -17.05 5.88 -0.13
C GLU A 14 -16.20 4.65 0.22
N TRP A 15 -14.89 4.81 0.34
CA TRP A 15 -14.00 3.72 0.72
C TRP A 15 -14.29 3.22 2.14
N LEU A 16 -14.47 4.14 3.09
CA LEU A 16 -14.67 3.83 4.50
C LEU A 16 -16.07 3.24 4.80
N GLU A 17 -17.04 3.40 3.91
CA GLU A 17 -18.35 2.74 4.00
C GLU A 17 -18.33 1.27 3.55
N VAL A 18 -17.35 0.86 2.73
CA VAL A 18 -17.24 -0.54 2.28
C VAL A 18 -16.80 -1.43 3.43
N ASP A 19 -17.45 -2.58 3.61
CA ASP A 19 -17.03 -3.60 4.59
C ASP A 19 -15.56 -4.04 4.37
N GLU A 20 -14.85 -4.34 5.45
CA GLU A 20 -13.42 -4.67 5.40
C GLU A 20 -13.11 -5.89 4.53
N LEU A 21 -13.93 -6.95 4.59
CA LEU A 21 -13.76 -8.12 3.73
C LEU A 21 -14.03 -7.74 2.27
N MET A 22 -15.03 -6.89 2.02
CA MET A 22 -15.35 -6.42 0.68
C MET A 22 -14.22 -5.56 0.09
N ARG A 23 -13.56 -4.70 0.88
CA ARG A 23 -12.37 -3.94 0.42
C ARG A 23 -11.27 -4.88 -0.05
N SER A 24 -11.01 -5.95 0.70
CA SER A 24 -10.04 -6.98 0.30
C SER A 24 -10.46 -7.66 -1.01
N GLU A 25 -11.72 -8.07 -1.15
CA GLU A 25 -12.21 -8.69 -2.38
C GLU A 25 -12.12 -7.77 -3.60
N LEU A 26 -12.38 -6.47 -3.44
CA LEU A 26 -12.21 -5.48 -4.52
C LEU A 26 -10.76 -5.43 -5.02
N VAL A 27 -9.79 -5.41 -4.09
CA VAL A 27 -8.36 -5.43 -4.44
C VAL A 27 -7.99 -6.76 -5.10
N ARG A 28 -8.46 -7.90 -4.57
CA ARG A 28 -8.20 -9.23 -5.16
C ARG A 28 -8.75 -9.32 -6.58
N LYS A 29 -9.97 -8.82 -6.81
CA LYS A 29 -10.60 -8.80 -8.12
C LYS A 29 -9.79 -7.98 -9.12
N PHE A 30 -9.28 -6.82 -8.71
CA PHE A 30 -8.41 -6.00 -9.55
C PHE A 30 -7.15 -6.77 -9.96
N HIS A 31 -6.42 -7.35 -9.00
CA HIS A 31 -5.16 -8.06 -9.26
C HIS A 31 -5.33 -9.35 -10.08
N ARG A 32 -6.43 -10.09 -9.91
CA ARG A 32 -6.76 -11.24 -10.77
C ARG A 32 -6.97 -10.87 -12.24
N GLY A 33 -7.33 -9.61 -12.51
CA GLY A 33 -7.50 -9.10 -13.86
C GLY A 33 -6.19 -8.70 -14.54
N LEU A 34 -5.06 -8.75 -13.83
CA LEU A 34 -3.74 -8.40 -14.36
C LEU A 34 -2.99 -9.66 -14.81
N ASP A 35 -2.20 -9.53 -15.88
CA ASP A 35 -1.23 -10.54 -16.30
C ASP A 35 0.08 -10.37 -15.52
N GLU A 36 0.00 -10.48 -14.19
CA GLU A 36 1.12 -10.29 -13.26
C GLU A 36 1.46 -11.59 -12.50
N PRO A 37 2.74 -11.84 -12.14
CA PRO A 37 3.19 -13.07 -11.50
C PRO A 37 2.89 -13.07 -9.98
N LEU A 38 1.62 -12.91 -9.60
CA LEU A 38 1.17 -13.00 -8.21
C LEU A 38 0.40 -14.32 -8.01
N SER A 39 0.86 -15.19 -7.11
CA SER A 39 0.20 -16.46 -6.85
C SER A 39 -1.09 -16.29 -6.03
N GLU A 40 -2.07 -17.17 -6.21
CA GLU A 40 -3.30 -17.17 -5.39
C GLU A 40 -3.01 -17.32 -3.88
N ASP A 41 -1.89 -17.94 -3.50
CA ASP A 41 -1.48 -18.06 -2.09
C ASP A 41 -0.99 -16.73 -1.50
N SER A 42 -0.38 -15.86 -2.32
CA SER A 42 0.15 -14.56 -1.89
C SER A 42 -0.87 -13.42 -2.04
N LEU A 43 -1.86 -13.60 -2.91
CA LEU A 43 -2.89 -12.62 -3.22
C LEU A 43 -3.67 -12.10 -1.98
N PRO A 44 -4.09 -12.92 -1.00
CA PRO A 44 -4.78 -12.41 0.19
C PRO A 44 -3.92 -11.45 1.02
N GLY A 45 -2.64 -11.79 1.23
CA GLY A 45 -1.72 -10.92 1.96
C GLY A 45 -1.43 -9.62 1.22
N HIS A 46 -1.25 -9.71 -0.10
CA HIS A 46 -1.08 -8.52 -0.95
C HIS A 46 -2.30 -7.59 -0.90
N ALA A 47 -3.51 -8.14 -1.00
CA ALA A 47 -4.74 -7.39 -0.91
C ALA A 47 -4.90 -6.65 0.42
N LEU A 48 -4.57 -7.31 1.55
CA LEU A 48 -4.61 -6.67 2.86
C LEU A 48 -3.62 -5.51 2.97
N ILE A 49 -2.42 -5.62 2.40
CA ILE A 49 -1.44 -4.52 2.41
C ILE A 49 -1.97 -3.31 1.65
N HIS A 50 -2.60 -3.50 0.49
CA HIS A 50 -3.31 -2.43 -0.21
C HIS A 50 -4.38 -1.79 0.68
N VAL A 51 -5.26 -2.59 1.28
CA VAL A 51 -6.34 -2.08 2.15
C VAL A 51 -5.78 -1.26 3.31
N ILE A 52 -4.68 -1.70 3.94
CA ILE A 52 -4.02 -0.93 5.01
C ILE A 52 -3.56 0.44 4.49
N VAL A 53 -2.93 0.49 3.32
CA VAL A 53 -2.45 1.76 2.74
C VAL A 53 -3.63 2.66 2.35
N GLU A 54 -4.66 2.11 1.71
CA GLU A 54 -5.86 2.88 1.33
C GLU A 54 -6.61 3.41 2.56
N ASN A 55 -6.71 2.61 3.63
CA ASN A 55 -7.25 3.08 4.90
C ASN A 55 -6.41 4.23 5.48
N GLN A 56 -5.08 4.15 5.43
CA GLN A 56 -4.19 5.24 5.88
C GLN A 56 -4.37 6.51 5.03
N ILE A 57 -4.66 6.36 3.74
CA ILE A 57 -4.97 7.49 2.85
C ILE A 57 -6.31 8.11 3.24
N ALA A 58 -7.37 7.30 3.32
CA ALA A 58 -8.73 7.76 3.61
C ALA A 58 -8.85 8.41 5.00
N THR A 59 -8.09 7.91 5.99
CA THR A 59 -8.09 8.44 7.37
C THR A 59 -7.00 9.48 7.64
N ASN A 60 -6.27 9.91 6.60
CA ASN A 60 -5.21 10.91 6.70
C ASN A 60 -4.14 10.60 7.78
N ILE A 61 -3.70 9.34 7.86
CA ILE A 61 -2.76 8.89 8.87
C ILE A 61 -1.31 9.23 8.48
N GLU A 62 -0.59 9.78 9.46
CA GLU A 62 0.82 10.13 9.37
C GLU A 62 1.18 11.11 8.24
N LEU A 63 1.84 10.62 7.20
CA LEU A 63 2.29 11.39 6.03
C LEU A 63 1.92 10.65 4.74
N VAL A 64 0.95 9.72 4.82
CA VAL A 64 0.69 8.76 3.75
C VAL A 64 0.08 9.45 2.53
N PRO A 65 -0.98 10.27 2.64
CA PRO A 65 -1.49 11.05 1.49
C PRO A 65 -0.42 11.94 0.85
N GLU A 66 0.40 12.65 1.64
CA GLU A 66 1.45 13.51 1.10
C GLU A 66 2.57 12.70 0.45
N THR A 67 2.86 11.50 0.97
CA THR A 67 3.85 10.60 0.38
C THR A 67 3.37 10.05 -0.95
N ILE A 68 2.10 9.63 -1.07
CA ILE A 68 1.49 9.23 -2.34
C ILE A 68 1.57 10.38 -3.34
N ALA A 69 1.09 11.58 -2.98
CA ALA A 69 1.11 12.73 -3.87
C ALA A 69 2.54 13.11 -4.30
N LYS A 70 3.52 13.01 -3.40
CA LYS A 70 4.94 13.22 -3.69
C LYS A 70 5.47 12.20 -4.69
N LEU A 71 5.15 10.91 -4.52
CA LEU A 71 5.62 9.84 -5.41
C LEU A 71 5.00 9.95 -6.80
N VAL A 72 3.72 10.30 -6.88
CA VAL A 72 3.04 10.54 -8.16
C VAL A 72 3.65 11.73 -8.90
N ARG A 73 3.92 12.85 -8.21
CA ARG A 73 4.65 13.99 -8.80
C ARG A 73 6.07 13.65 -9.26
N GLN A 74 6.66 12.59 -8.70
CA GLN A 74 7.98 12.09 -9.11
C GLN A 74 7.91 11.08 -10.26
N GLY A 75 6.72 10.83 -10.82
CA GLY A 75 6.51 10.01 -12.01
C GLY A 75 6.13 8.55 -11.74
N LEU A 76 5.79 8.17 -10.51
CA LEU A 76 5.13 6.88 -10.28
C LEU A 76 3.65 7.00 -10.61
N ASP A 77 3.05 5.94 -11.13
CA ASP A 77 1.61 5.77 -11.04
C ASP A 77 1.20 5.56 -9.57
N ARG A 78 -0.07 5.83 -9.26
CA ARG A 78 -0.57 5.75 -7.89
C ARG A 78 -0.54 4.31 -7.36
N HIS A 79 -0.71 3.32 -8.22
CA HIS A 79 -0.63 1.90 -7.84
C HIS A 79 0.77 1.55 -7.34
N GLU A 80 1.81 1.99 -8.05
CA GLU A 80 3.20 1.86 -7.63
C GLU A 80 3.53 2.67 -6.36
N ALA A 81 2.88 3.82 -6.16
CA ALA A 81 3.02 4.58 -4.92
C ALA A 81 2.43 3.81 -3.72
N VAL A 82 1.27 3.15 -3.90
CA VAL A 82 0.67 2.24 -2.90
C VAL A 82 1.61 1.07 -2.61
N HIS A 83 2.16 0.42 -3.64
CA HIS A 83 3.15 -0.64 -3.47
C HIS A 83 4.39 -0.17 -2.69
N ALA A 84 4.90 1.02 -2.99
CA ALA A 84 6.09 1.56 -2.33
C ALA A 84 5.89 1.79 -0.83
N ILE A 85 4.70 2.23 -0.42
CA ILE A 85 4.34 2.38 0.99
C ILE A 85 4.07 1.00 1.61
N GLY A 86 3.34 0.13 0.91
CA GLY A 86 3.06 -1.25 1.32
C GLY A 86 4.34 -2.02 1.66
N ALA A 87 5.39 -1.89 0.85
CA ALA A 87 6.68 -2.53 1.12
C ALA A 87 7.32 -2.12 2.46
N LEU A 88 7.12 -0.86 2.91
CA LEU A 88 7.61 -0.41 4.22
C LEU A 88 6.84 -1.06 5.37
N ILE A 89 5.53 -1.24 5.20
CA ILE A 89 4.65 -1.91 6.16
C ILE A 89 5.03 -3.40 6.24
N SER A 90 5.08 -4.08 5.09
CA SER A 90 5.44 -5.50 4.98
C SER A 90 6.81 -5.79 5.59
N ALA A 91 7.80 -4.92 5.37
CA ALA A 91 9.13 -5.09 5.96
C ALA A 91 9.10 -5.04 7.50
N GLN A 92 8.26 -4.19 8.11
CA GLN A 92 8.11 -4.17 9.57
C GLN A 92 7.30 -5.36 10.07
N MET A 93 6.22 -5.75 9.37
CA MET A 93 5.43 -6.94 9.71
C MET A 93 6.28 -8.22 9.66
N PHE A 94 7.14 -8.35 8.65
CA PHE A 94 8.09 -9.46 8.56
C PHE A 94 9.05 -9.47 9.76
N ASN A 95 9.62 -8.31 10.13
CA ASN A 95 10.50 -8.22 11.29
C ASN A 95 9.77 -8.52 12.62
N LEU A 96 8.49 -8.17 12.74
CA LEU A 96 7.64 -8.58 13.87
C LEU A 96 7.48 -10.10 13.91
N ALA A 97 7.11 -10.71 12.78
CA ALA A 97 6.91 -12.16 12.67
C ALA A 97 8.19 -12.96 12.96
N GLN A 98 9.36 -12.41 12.64
CA GLN A 98 10.67 -13.01 12.94
C GLN A 98 11.16 -12.73 14.38
N GLY A 99 10.44 -11.93 15.17
CA GLY A 99 10.87 -11.52 16.51
C GLY A 99 12.04 -10.53 16.54
N ASN A 100 12.39 -9.91 15.41
CA ASN A 100 13.46 -8.91 15.31
C ASN A 100 13.07 -7.58 15.95
N ILE A 101 11.77 -7.31 16.09
CA ILE A 101 11.20 -6.16 16.80
C ILE A 101 9.97 -6.62 17.59
N GLU A 102 9.70 -5.96 18.72
CA GLU A 102 8.56 -6.29 19.59
C GLU A 102 7.25 -5.62 19.13
N LYS A 103 7.34 -4.45 18.49
CA LYS A 103 6.19 -3.66 18.06
C LYS A 103 6.47 -2.83 16.81
N PHE A 104 5.41 -2.48 16.08
CA PHE A 104 5.50 -1.57 14.94
C PHE A 104 6.03 -0.20 15.39
N CYS A 105 7.08 0.30 14.72
CA CYS A 105 7.72 1.55 15.11
C CYS A 105 7.24 2.70 14.22
N THR A 106 6.25 3.47 14.70
CA THR A 106 5.68 4.63 13.97
C THR A 106 6.73 5.70 13.66
N VAL A 107 7.67 5.95 14.57
CA VAL A 107 8.79 6.90 14.36
C VAL A 107 9.67 6.46 13.18
N LYS A 108 9.99 5.16 13.09
CA LYS A 108 10.75 4.59 11.98
C LYS A 108 9.95 4.68 10.68
N TYR A 109 8.66 4.32 10.72
CA TYR A 109 7.75 4.39 9.58
C TYR A 109 7.68 5.80 8.99
N LYS A 110 7.42 6.82 9.83
CA LYS A 110 7.39 8.23 9.43
C LYS A 110 8.71 8.69 8.81
N ARG A 111 9.84 8.29 9.38
CA ARG A 111 11.16 8.58 8.82
C ARG A 111 11.37 7.91 7.46
N GLN A 112 10.87 6.70 7.27
CA GLN A 112 10.93 5.99 5.98
C GLN A 112 10.04 6.68 4.94
N LEU A 113 8.80 7.07 5.27
CA LEU A 113 7.90 7.84 4.39
C LEU A 113 8.56 9.14 3.88
N LYS A 114 9.19 9.90 4.78
CA LYS A 114 9.95 11.12 4.42
C LYS A 114 11.07 10.82 3.42
N LYS A 115 11.80 9.73 3.63
CA LYS A 115 12.94 9.31 2.79
C LYS A 115 12.53 8.61 1.49
N LEU A 116 11.30 8.12 1.38
CA LEU A 116 10.80 7.42 0.20
C LEU A 116 10.72 8.38 -1.00
N THR A 117 11.21 7.93 -2.15
CA THR A 117 11.18 8.67 -3.43
C THR A 117 10.99 7.66 -4.55
N ALA A 118 10.44 8.10 -5.70
CA ALA A 118 10.27 7.26 -6.88
C ALA A 118 11.58 6.61 -7.31
N LYS A 119 12.67 7.39 -7.36
CA LYS A 119 14.02 6.91 -7.68
C LYS A 119 14.48 5.79 -6.74
N ARG A 120 14.23 5.90 -5.43
CA ARG A 120 14.61 4.86 -4.46
C ARG A 120 13.77 3.60 -4.62
N TRP A 121 12.47 3.75 -4.84
CA TRP A 121 11.56 2.63 -5.11
C TRP A 121 11.96 1.85 -6.36
N LEU A 122 12.10 2.54 -7.49
CA LEU A 122 12.48 1.94 -8.77
C LEU A 122 13.87 1.28 -8.75
N LYS A 123 14.81 1.83 -7.95
CA LYS A 123 16.12 1.19 -7.74
C LYS A 123 15.99 -0.14 -6.99
N GLY A 124 15.11 -0.22 -5.99
CA GLY A 124 14.88 -1.44 -5.19
C GLY A 124 14.09 -2.53 -5.91
N LYS A 125 13.26 -2.17 -6.91
CA LYS A 125 12.58 -3.17 -7.76
C LYS A 125 13.51 -3.92 -8.73
N ARG A 126 14.71 -3.39 -8.99
CA ARG A 126 15.67 -3.94 -9.97
C ARG A 126 16.76 -4.82 -9.33
N SER A 127 16.73 -5.01 -8.02
CA SER A 127 17.68 -5.79 -7.23
C SER A 127 17.04 -7.07 -6.74
#